data_AF-A0A956XVX6-F1
#
_entry.id   AF-A0A956XVX6-F1
#
_cell.length_a   1.000
_cell.length_b   1.000
_cell.length_c   1.000
_cell.angle_alpha   90.00
_cell.angle_beta   90.00
_cell.angle_gamma   90.00
#
_symmetry.space_group_name_H-M   'P 1'
#
loop_
_entity.id
_entity.type
_entity.pdbx_description
1 polymer ?
#
loop_
_entity_poly.entity_id
_entity_poly.type
_entity_poly.pdbx_seq_one_letter_code
_entity_poly.pdbx_strand_id
1 'polypeptide(L)'
;DPAANNGGWQWAAGTGTDAQPYFRIFNPISQSEKYASPDYLRHWIPELTDVPDKYIHAPWTMDEPPANYPAPIVDHKKAREATIAAFKAARGEG
;
A
#
# COMPACT_ATOMS: atom_id res chain seq x y z
N ASP A 1 21.28 -7.33 -6.65
CA ASP A 1 21.38 -8.62 -7.37
C ASP A 1 20.22 -8.73 -8.36
N PRO A 2 20.46 -9.00 -9.66
CA PRO A 2 19.41 -9.08 -10.67
C PRO A 2 18.39 -10.19 -10.43
N ALA A 3 18.80 -11.35 -9.88
CA ALA A 3 17.93 -12.49 -9.63
C ALA A 3 17.00 -12.21 -8.44
N ALA A 4 17.54 -11.69 -7.34
CA ALA A 4 16.73 -11.32 -6.17
C ALA A 4 15.68 -10.25 -6.51
N ASN A 5 16.05 -9.25 -7.32
CA ASN A 5 15.10 -8.22 -7.77
C ASN A 5 14.00 -8.83 -8.65
N ASN A 6 14.34 -9.71 -9.60
CA ASN A 6 13.36 -10.39 -10.44
C ASN A 6 12.35 -11.20 -9.61
N GLY A 7 12.84 -12.00 -8.66
CA GLY A 7 12.00 -12.79 -7.76
C GLY A 7 11.07 -11.92 -6.89
N GLY A 8 11.58 -10.80 -6.37
CA GLY A 8 10.77 -9.86 -5.57
C GLY A 8 9.60 -9.27 -6.35
N TRP A 9 9.83 -8.84 -7.60
CA TRP A 9 8.77 -8.33 -8.47
C TRP A 9 7.74 -9.40 -8.84
N GLN A 10 8.20 -10.61 -9.16
CA GLN A 10 7.32 -11.74 -9.44
C GLN A 10 6.43 -12.07 -8.24
N TRP A 11 7.03 -12.19 -7.06
CA TRP A 11 6.33 -12.47 -5.81
C TRP A 11 5.25 -11.44 -5.49
N ALA A 12 5.55 -10.14 -5.66
CA ALA A 12 4.59 -9.05 -5.40
C ALA A 12 3.44 -9.03 -6.41
N ALA A 13 3.69 -9.40 -7.67
CA ALA A 13 2.68 -9.46 -8.72
C ALA A 13 1.80 -10.73 -8.66
N GLY A 14 2.08 -11.66 -7.75
CA GLY A 14 1.42 -12.96 -7.72
C GLY A 14 1.76 -13.84 -8.92
N THR A 15 2.93 -13.63 -9.52
CA THR A 15 3.44 -14.35 -10.70
C THR A 15 4.74 -15.07 -10.37
N GLY A 16 5.07 -16.16 -11.05
CA GLY A 16 6.31 -16.89 -10.80
C GLY A 16 6.24 -17.86 -9.61
N THR A 17 7.41 -18.34 -9.20
CA THR A 17 7.54 -19.43 -8.21
C THR A 17 7.28 -18.93 -6.79
N ASP A 18 6.42 -19.62 -6.03
CA ASP A 18 6.07 -19.33 -4.64
C ASP A 18 5.60 -17.88 -4.37
N ALA A 19 4.99 -17.27 -5.39
CA ALA A 19 4.41 -15.94 -5.27
C ALA A 19 3.20 -15.93 -4.33
N GLN A 20 2.90 -14.77 -3.75
CA GLN A 20 1.68 -14.61 -2.97
C GLN A 20 0.45 -14.84 -3.85
N PRO A 21 -0.65 -15.42 -3.32
CA PRO A 21 -1.87 -15.54 -4.09
C PRO A 21 -2.36 -14.18 -4.60
N TYR A 22 -2.76 -14.07 -5.87
CA TYR A 22 -3.13 -12.79 -6.51
C TYR A 22 -4.24 -12.00 -5.77
N PHE A 23 -5.13 -12.70 -5.06
CA PHE A 23 -6.20 -12.08 -4.27
C PHE A 23 -5.71 -11.50 -2.93
N ARG A 24 -4.44 -11.76 -2.55
CA ARG A 24 -3.78 -11.17 -1.38
C ARG A 24 -3.23 -9.79 -1.75
N ILE A 25 -4.12 -8.80 -1.69
CA ILE A 25 -3.79 -7.40 -1.89
C ILE A 25 -3.60 -6.76 -0.51
N PHE A 26 -2.38 -6.32 -0.21
CA PHE A 26 -2.06 -5.66 1.06
C PHE A 26 -2.70 -4.28 1.14
N ASN A 27 -3.30 -3.97 2.28
CA ASN A 27 -3.75 -2.61 2.59
C ASN A 27 -2.57 -1.79 3.13
N PRO A 28 -2.15 -0.70 2.44
CA PRO A 28 -1.00 0.08 2.87
C PRO A 28 -1.12 0.62 4.30
N ILE A 29 -2.34 0.97 4.74
CA ILE A 29 -2.58 1.54 6.07
C ILE A 29 -2.33 0.50 7.14
N SER A 30 -2.93 -0.69 7.02
CA SER A 30 -2.75 -1.74 8.02
C SER A 30 -1.32 -2.31 8.03
N GLN A 31 -0.61 -2.28 6.90
CA GLN A 31 0.83 -2.58 6.88
C GLN A 31 1.63 -1.49 7.60
N SER A 32 1.30 -0.22 7.38
CA SER A 32 1.96 0.91 8.04
C SER A 32 1.77 0.85 9.55
N GLU A 33 0.53 0.71 10.04
CA GLU A 33 0.19 0.59 11.47
C GLU A 33 0.94 -0.57 12.16
N LYS A 34 1.15 -1.67 11.43
CA LYS A 34 1.77 -2.88 11.99
C LYS A 34 3.30 -2.81 12.02
N TYR A 35 3.92 -2.14 11.05
CA TYR A 35 5.36 -2.29 10.80
C TYR A 35 6.15 -0.98 10.80
N ALA A 36 5.49 0.17 10.63
CA ALA A 36 6.15 1.47 10.61
C ALA A 36 5.95 2.18 11.95
N SER A 37 7.03 2.69 12.54
CA SER A 37 6.93 3.62 13.65
C SER A 37 6.57 5.02 13.15
N PRO A 38 5.95 5.88 13.98
CA PRO A 38 5.77 7.29 13.65
C PRO A 38 7.08 7.99 13.28
N ASP A 39 8.18 7.68 13.99
CA ASP A 39 9.50 8.24 13.72
C ASP A 39 10.06 7.83 12.35
N TYR A 40 9.82 6.58 11.92
CA TYR A 40 10.19 6.14 10.57
C TYR A 40 9.46 6.97 9.50
N LEU A 41 8.17 7.21 9.70
CA LEU A 41 7.36 8.00 8.76
C LEU A 41 7.82 9.46 8.73
N ARG A 42 8.03 10.11 9.88
CA ARG A 42 8.53 11.49 9.95
C ARG A 42 9.93 11.65 9.38
N HIS A 43 10.79 10.64 9.53
CA HIS A 43 12.13 10.66 8.98
C HIS A 43 12.13 10.70 7.44
N TRP A 44 11.27 9.90 6.80
CA TRP A 44 11.23 9.77 5.35
C TRP A 44 10.23 10.72 4.67
N ILE A 45 9.25 11.23 5.42
CA ILE A 45 8.17 12.09 4.94
C ILE A 45 8.11 13.32 5.88
N PRO A 46 9.01 14.30 5.72
CA PRO A 46 9.16 15.41 6.66
C PRO A 46 7.91 16.30 6.74
N GLU A 47 7.03 16.27 5.74
CA GLU A 47 5.74 16.98 5.76
C GLU A 47 4.79 16.45 6.86
N LEU A 48 5.08 15.26 7.42
CA LEU A 48 4.31 14.64 8.49
C LEU A 48 4.88 14.91 9.90
N THR A 49 5.91 15.75 10.02
CA THR A 49 6.60 15.99 11.31
C THR A 49 5.63 16.39 12.43
N ASP A 50 4.72 17.31 12.14
CA ASP A 50 3.75 17.84 13.12
C ASP A 50 2.44 17.04 13.19
N VAL A 51 2.33 15.93 12.44
CA VAL A 51 1.14 15.08 12.46
C VAL A 51 1.11 14.29 13.78
N PRO A 52 0.01 14.35 14.56
CA PRO A 52 -0.11 13.54 15.77
C PRO A 52 -0.08 12.04 15.47
N ASP A 53 0.50 11.24 16.36
CA ASP A 53 0.65 9.78 16.17
C ASP A 53 -0.66 9.07 15.80
N LYS A 54 -1.80 9.54 16.33
CA LYS A 54 -3.14 9.02 15.99
C LYS A 54 -3.45 9.06 14.50
N TYR A 55 -2.93 10.04 13.77
CA TYR A 55 -3.22 10.29 12.36
C TYR A 55 -2.04 9.97 11.44
N ILE A 56 -0.89 9.55 11.97
CA ILE A 56 0.36 9.44 11.21
C ILE A 56 0.26 8.46 10.02
N HIS A 57 -0.55 7.42 10.14
CA HIS A 57 -0.77 6.43 9.09
C HIS A 57 -1.86 6.84 8.08
N ALA A 58 -2.67 7.86 8.40
CA ALA A 58 -3.77 8.34 7.57
C ALA A 58 -4.01 9.86 7.77
N PRO A 59 -3.03 10.74 7.45
CA PRO A 59 -3.07 12.16 7.79
C PRO A 59 -4.23 12.92 7.13
N TRP A 60 -4.73 12.47 5.97
CA TRP A 60 -5.91 13.04 5.30
C TRP A 60 -7.23 12.87 6.08
N THR A 61 -7.23 12.11 7.18
CA THR A 61 -8.41 11.94 8.04
C THR A 61 -8.47 12.95 9.18
N MET A 62 -7.48 13.84 9.29
CA MET A 62 -7.50 15.00 10.18
C MET A 62 -8.53 16.02 9.69
N ASP A 63 -9.06 16.82 10.62
CA ASP A 63 -9.91 17.97 10.28
C ASP A 63 -9.13 19.00 9.45
N GLU A 64 -7.85 19.18 9.78
CA GLU A 64 -6.88 20.03 9.06
C GLU A 64 -5.65 19.19 8.67
N PRO A 65 -5.67 18.53 7.50
CA PRO A 65 -4.54 17.72 7.05
C PRO A 65 -3.34 18.59 6.63
N PRO A 66 -2.11 18.05 6.64
CA PRO A 66 -0.93 18.81 6.22
C PRO A 66 -1.07 19.32 4.78
N ALA A 67 -0.91 20.63 4.59
CA ALA A 67 -1.14 21.28 3.29
C ALA A 67 -0.26 20.73 2.15
N ASN A 68 0.93 20.23 2.49
CA ASN A 68 1.91 19.69 1.54
C ASN A 68 1.87 18.16 1.43
N TYR A 69 0.87 17.49 2.00
CA TYR A 69 0.71 16.05 1.90
C TYR A 69 -0.57 15.71 1.14
N PRO A 70 -0.49 14.93 0.04
CA PRO A 70 -1.66 14.67 -0.80
C PRO A 70 -2.66 13.74 -0.11
N ALA A 71 -3.94 13.91 -0.45
CA ALA A 71 -4.95 12.89 -0.19
C ALA A 71 -4.66 11.61 -1.01
N PRO A 72 -5.19 10.44 -0.61
CA PRO A 72 -5.00 9.20 -1.37
C PRO A 72 -5.45 9.35 -2.82
N ILE A 73 -4.57 9.00 -3.76
CA ILE A 73 -4.87 9.06 -5.20
C ILE A 73 -5.90 8.01 -5.65
N VAL A 74 -6.17 7.02 -4.81
CA VAL A 74 -7.11 5.93 -5.08
C VAL A 74 -7.75 5.43 -3.78
N ASP A 75 -9.03 5.07 -3.86
CA ASP A 75 -9.71 4.30 -2.83
C ASP A 75 -9.22 2.85 -2.86
N HIS A 76 -8.56 2.40 -1.79
CA HIS A 76 -7.95 1.07 -1.74
C HIS A 76 -8.96 -0.07 -1.89
N LYS A 77 -10.20 0.09 -1.38
CA LYS A 77 -11.24 -0.93 -1.51
C LYS A 77 -11.64 -1.09 -2.98
N LYS A 78 -11.90 0.01 -3.68
CA LYS A 78 -12.23 0.01 -5.11
C LYS A 78 -11.08 -0.55 -5.95
N ALA A 79 -9.84 -0.14 -5.66
CA ALA A 79 -8.66 -0.66 -6.34
C ALA A 79 -8.53 -2.17 -6.17
N ARG A 80 -8.70 -2.67 -4.94
CA ARG A 80 -8.66 -4.09 -4.62
C ARG A 80 -9.71 -4.88 -5.41
N GLU A 81 -10.95 -4.40 -5.45
CA GLU A 81 -12.04 -5.05 -6.19
C GLU A 81 -11.75 -5.08 -7.70
N ALA A 82 -11.29 -3.97 -8.28
CA ALA A 82 -10.92 -3.88 -9.69
C ALA A 82 -9.77 -4.83 -10.05
N THR A 83 -8.73 -4.91 -9.21
CA THR A 83 -7.60 -5.82 -9.42
C THR A 83 -8.05 -7.28 -9.39
N ILE A 84 -8.88 -7.67 -8.40
CA ILE A 84 -9.40 -9.05 -8.31
C ILE A 84 -10.24 -9.39 -9.54
N ALA A 85 -11.09 -8.47 -10.00
CA ALA A 85 -11.89 -8.67 -11.21
C ALA A 85 -11.02 -8.85 -12.45
N ALA A 86 -9.98 -8.04 -12.62
CA ALA A 86 -9.04 -8.16 -13.74
C ALA A 86 -8.31 -9.51 -13.74
N PHE A 87 -7.87 -9.99 -12.58
CA PHE A 87 -7.24 -11.31 -12.46
C PHE A 87 -8.21 -12.46 -12.77
N LYS A 88 -9.46 -12.38 -12.32
CA LYS A 88 -10.49 -13.38 -12.67
C LYS A 88 -10.74 -13.44 -14.16
N ALA A 89 -10.87 -12.28 -14.81
CA ALA A 89 -11.04 -12.19 -16.25
C ALA A 89 -9.84 -12.80 -17.00
N ALA A 90 -8.62 -12.51 -16.56
CA ALA A 90 -7.40 -13.09 -17.15
C ALA A 90 -7.31 -14.62 -17.00
N ARG A 91 -7.96 -15.19 -15.96
CA ARG A 91 -8.04 -16.63 -15.71
C ARG A 91 -9.23 -17.33 -16.37
N GLY A 92 -10.13 -16.59 -17.03
CA GLY A 92 -11.36 -17.13 -17.60
C GLY A 92 -12.42 -17.49 -16.55
N GLU A 93 -12.36 -16.88 -15.36
CA GLU A 93 -13.31 -17.09 -14.24
C GLU A 93 -14.40 -16.00 -14.19
N GLY A 94 -14.73 -15.41 -15.35
CA GLY A 94 -15.67 -14.29 -15.50
C GLY A 94 -17.00 -14.67 -16.12
#